data_AF-A0A4R1WG54-F1
#
_entry.id   AF-A0A4R1WG54-F1
#
_cell.length_a   1.000
_cell.length_b   1.000
_cell.length_c   1.000
_cell.angle_alpha   90.00
_cell.angle_beta   90.00
_cell.angle_gamma   90.00
#
_symmetry.space_group_name_H-M   'P 1'
#
loop_
_entity.id
_entity.type
_entity.pdbx_description
1 polymer ?
#
loop_
_entity_poly.entity_id
_entity_poly.type
_entity_poly.pdbx_seq_one_letter_code
_entity_poly.pdbx_strand_id
1 'polypeptide(L)'
;MLCVMAWGFLTNHARALLCIAHDPGVRLREIATTLGITDRAAFGIVTDLVVAGYVVKGKNGRRNRYEVQVDKPLPEALLRQRTVGQLVDLLAHTELGTRDHA
;
A
#
# COMPACT_ATOMS: atom_id res chain seq x y z
N MET A 1 22.57 -1.99 -6.62
CA MET A 1 22.41 -0.55 -6.86
C MET A 1 21.36 -0.03 -5.88
N LEU A 2 21.80 0.55 -4.78
CA LEU A 2 20.91 1.08 -3.73
C LEU A 2 20.35 2.40 -4.25
N CYS A 3 19.06 2.42 -4.60
CA CYS A 3 18.35 3.68 -4.82
C CYS A 3 18.29 4.36 -3.45
N VAL A 4 18.88 5.56 -3.34
CA VAL A 4 18.69 6.44 -2.18
C VAL A 4 17.18 6.59 -1.99
N MET A 5 16.64 6.12 -0.87
CA MET A 5 15.25 6.37 -0.56
C MET A 5 15.11 7.88 -0.37
N ALA A 6 14.54 8.56 -1.36
CA ALA A 6 14.13 9.94 -1.21
C ALA A 6 13.30 10.05 0.09
N TRP A 7 13.59 11.05 0.91
CA TRP A 7 12.93 11.19 2.21
C TRP A 7 11.42 11.26 2.01
N GLY A 8 10.71 10.33 2.64
CA GLY A 8 9.26 10.20 2.55
C GLY A 8 8.68 9.95 3.94
N PHE A 9 7.54 10.57 4.22
CA PHE A 9 6.86 10.43 5.50
C PHE A 9 6.28 9.02 5.71
N LEU A 10 5.80 8.40 4.63
CA LEU A 10 5.24 7.04 4.65
C LEU A 10 6.31 5.99 4.32
N THR A 11 6.29 4.89 5.07
CA THR A 11 7.09 3.71 4.76
C THR A 11 6.64 3.07 3.44
N ASN A 12 7.51 2.27 2.81
CA ASN A 12 7.12 1.54 1.61
C ASN A 12 5.97 0.55 1.86
N HIS A 13 5.84 -0.01 3.08
CA HIS A 13 4.69 -0.83 3.46
C HIS A 13 3.39 -0.03 3.45
N ALA A 14 3.37 1.16 4.05
CA ALA A 14 2.19 2.03 4.04
C ALA A 14 1.82 2.45 2.61
N ARG A 15 2.81 2.83 1.79
CA ARG A 15 2.60 3.21 0.38
C ARG A 15 2.05 2.06 -0.46
N ALA A 16 2.57 0.85 -0.27
CA ALA A 16 2.09 -0.34 -0.97
C ALA A 16 0.65 -0.68 -0.56
N LEU A 17 0.35 -0.55 0.74
CA LEU A 17 -1.01 -0.78 1.26
C LEU A 17 -2.01 0.21 0.65
N LEU A 18 -1.65 1.49 0.52
CA LEU A 18 -2.48 2.50 -0.15
C LEU A 18 -2.68 2.18 -1.65
N CYS A 19 -1.62 1.73 -2.34
CA CYS A 19 -1.77 1.30 -3.74
C CYS A 19 -2.76 0.15 -3.89
N ILE A 20 -2.71 -0.84 -2.99
CA ILE A 20 -3.64 -1.98 -2.98
C ILE A 20 -5.06 -1.55 -2.61
N ALA A 21 -5.20 -0.62 -1.66
CA ALA A 21 -6.51 -0.08 -1.28
C ALA A 21 -7.17 0.66 -2.43
N HIS A 22 -6.38 1.41 -3.22
CA HIS A 22 -6.87 2.13 -4.39
C HIS A 22 -7.23 1.19 -5.56
N ASP A 23 -6.37 0.22 -5.87
CA ASP A 23 -6.65 -0.82 -6.87
C ASP A 23 -6.37 -2.23 -6.31
N PRO A 24 -7.42 -2.94 -5.87
CA PRO A 24 -7.33 -4.35 -5.44
C PRO A 24 -6.73 -5.30 -6.48
N GLY A 25 -6.75 -4.93 -7.76
CA GLY A 25 -6.21 -5.71 -8.88
C GLY A 25 -4.77 -5.33 -9.27
N VAL A 26 -4.14 -4.41 -8.54
CA VAL A 26 -2.82 -3.86 -8.88
C VAL A 26 -1.76 -4.95 -8.98
N ARG A 27 -0.89 -4.84 -9.99
CA ARG A 27 0.20 -5.80 -10.19
C ARG A 27 1.40 -5.43 -9.33
N LEU A 28 2.16 -6.45 -8.88
CA LEU A 28 3.41 -6.23 -8.15
C LEU A 28 4.40 -5.32 -8.89
N ARG A 29 4.44 -5.42 -10.23
CA ARG A 29 5.29 -4.56 -11.08
C ARG A 29 4.83 -3.10 -11.08
N GLU A 30 3.52 -2.86 -11.02
CA GLU A 30 2.96 -1.52 -10.93
C GLU A 30 3.24 -0.95 -9.54
N ILE A 31 3.08 -1.73 -8.46
CA ILE A 31 3.50 -1.32 -7.10
C ILE A 31 4.98 -0.94 -7.09
N ALA A 32 5.87 -1.77 -7.66
CA ALA A 32 7.30 -1.50 -7.70
C ALA A 32 7.60 -0.17 -8.41
N THR A 33 6.95 0.05 -9.56
CA THR A 33 7.10 1.27 -10.35
C THR A 33 6.60 2.49 -9.58
N THR A 34 5.38 2.44 -9.02
CA THR A 34 4.79 3.52 -8.22
C THR A 34 5.62 3.87 -6.99
N LEU A 35 6.23 2.87 -6.36
CA LEU A 35 7.03 3.07 -5.16
C LEU A 35 8.48 3.50 -5.47
N GLY A 36 8.95 3.36 -6.72
CA GLY A 36 10.34 3.60 -7.10
C GLY A 36 11.31 2.56 -6.54
N ILE A 37 10.85 1.31 -6.40
CA ILE A 37 11.60 0.19 -5.81
C ILE A 37 11.73 -0.98 -6.78
N THR A 38 12.53 -1.98 -6.41
CA THR A 38 12.67 -3.20 -7.24
C THR A 38 11.44 -4.11 -7.11
N ASP A 39 11.19 -4.92 -8.14
CA ASP A 39 10.14 -5.96 -8.13
C ASP A 39 10.28 -6.92 -6.93
N ARG A 40 11.53 -7.27 -6.56
CA ARG A 40 11.82 -8.11 -5.39
C ARG A 40 11.42 -7.42 -4.08
N ALA A 41 11.70 -6.12 -3.95
CA ALA A 41 11.31 -5.34 -2.78
C ALA A 41 9.78 -5.22 -2.67
N ALA A 42 9.10 -4.94 -3.78
CA ALA A 42 7.64 -4.91 -3.82
C ALA A 42 7.02 -6.26 -3.44
N PHE A 43 7.57 -7.36 -3.97
CA PHE A 43 7.14 -8.71 -3.59
C PHE A 43 7.33 -8.96 -2.08
N GLY A 44 8.48 -8.60 -1.52
CA GLY A 44 8.76 -8.72 -0.08
C GLY A 44 7.75 -7.94 0.76
N ILE A 45 7.54 -6.66 0.44
CA ILE A 45 6.58 -5.79 1.14
C ILE A 45 5.16 -6.36 1.11
N VAL A 46 4.67 -6.79 -0.05
CA VAL A 46 3.32 -7.37 -0.15
C VAL A 46 3.24 -8.68 0.63
N THR A 47 4.31 -9.47 0.62
CA THR A 47 4.38 -10.70 1.43
C THR A 47 4.31 -10.38 2.92
N ASP A 48 5.06 -9.39 3.40
CA ASP A 48 5.02 -8.95 4.79
C ASP A 48 3.62 -8.48 5.19
N LEU A 49 2.95 -7.71 4.34
CA LEU A 49 1.57 -7.25 4.56
C LEU A 49 0.59 -8.43 4.64
N VAL A 50 0.78 -9.46 3.82
CA VAL A 50 -0.03 -10.68 3.85
C VAL A 50 0.24 -11.50 5.10
N VAL A 51 1.50 -11.73 5.46
CA VAL A 51 1.91 -12.48 6.66
C VAL A 51 1.43 -11.78 7.92
N ALA A 52 1.54 -10.46 7.97
CA ALA A 52 1.02 -9.68 9.08
C ALA A 52 -0.51 -9.77 9.15
N GLY A 53 -1.21 -10.04 8.04
CA GLY A 53 -2.67 -10.10 7.93
C GLY A 53 -3.33 -8.74 7.65
N TYR A 54 -2.59 -7.77 7.12
CA TYR A 54 -3.14 -6.48 6.66
C TYR A 54 -3.72 -6.57 5.25
N VAL A 55 -3.24 -7.54 4.46
CA VAL A 55 -3.73 -7.81 3.11
C VAL A 55 -4.06 -9.30 3.00
N VAL A 56 -5.21 -9.62 2.42
CA VAL A 56 -5.56 -10.99 2.04
C VAL A 56 -5.37 -11.12 0.54
N LYS A 57 -4.68 -12.19 0.13
CA LYS A 57 -4.46 -12.50 -1.28
C LYS A 57 -5.49 -13.51 -1.75
N GLY A 58 -6.40 -13.07 -2.62
CA GLY A 58 -7.32 -13.91 -3.37
C GLY A 58 -6.80 -14.20 -4.78
N LYS A 59 -7.33 -15.27 -5.40
CA LYS A 59 -7.08 -15.58 -6.82
C LYS A 59 -8.36 -15.29 -7.59
N ASN A 60 -8.29 -14.37 -8.56
CA ASN A 60 -9.38 -14.08 -9.48
C ASN A 60 -8.96 -14.51 -10.90
N GLY A 61 -9.21 -15.79 -11.21
CA GLY A 61 -8.75 -16.41 -12.45
C GLY A 61 -7.22 -16.45 -12.58
N ARG A 62 -6.68 -15.80 -13.63
CA ARG A 62 -5.22 -15.72 -13.88
C ARG A 62 -4.53 -14.59 -13.09
N ARG A 63 -5.29 -13.72 -12.43
CA ARG A 63 -4.74 -12.58 -11.69
C ARG A 63 -4.89 -12.76 -10.18
N ASN A 64 -3.93 -12.23 -9.44
CA ASN A 64 -4.08 -12.05 -8.00
C ASN A 64 -5.03 -10.87 -7.77
N ARG A 65 -5.85 -10.96 -6.74
CA ARG A 65 -6.60 -9.83 -6.19
C ARG A 65 -6.21 -9.70 -4.72
N TYR A 66 -5.97 -8.48 -4.28
CA TYR A 66 -5.57 -8.17 -2.92
C TYR A 66 -6.70 -7.42 -2.23
N GLU A 67 -6.94 -7.74 -0.96
CA GLU A 67 -7.99 -7.12 -0.16
C GLU A 67 -7.41 -6.63 1.14
N VAL A 68 -7.55 -5.33 1.42
CA VAL A 68 -7.07 -4.72 2.66
C VAL A 68 -8.01 -5.06 3.80
N GLN A 69 -7.45 -5.51 4.92
CA GLN A 69 -8.20 -5.76 6.15
C GLN A 69 -8.41 -4.44 6.89
N VAL A 70 -9.48 -3.72 6.53
CA VAL A 70 -9.77 -2.35 6.99
C VAL A 70 -9.98 -2.22 8.49
N ASP A 71 -10.47 -3.26 9.17
CA ASP A 71 -10.76 -3.24 10.61
C ASP A 71 -9.51 -3.45 11.48
N LYS A 72 -8.39 -3.79 10.85
CA LYS A 72 -7.18 -4.14 11.60
C LYS A 72 -6.54 -2.89 12.21
N PRO A 73 -6.12 -2.92 13.49
CA PRO A 73 -5.50 -1.76 14.12
C PRO A 73 -4.15 -1.44 13.48
N LEU A 74 -3.76 -0.16 13.51
CA LEU A 74 -2.42 0.25 13.09
C LEU A 74 -1.35 -0.35 14.00
N PRO A 75 -0.18 -0.73 13.45
CA PRO A 75 0.88 -1.38 14.23
C PRO A 75 1.55 -0.42 15.23
N GLU A 76 1.48 0.89 15.00
CA GLU A 76 2.11 1.90 15.87
C GLU A 76 1.36 2.04 17.20
N ALA A 77 2.12 2.01 18.30
CA ALA A 77 1.58 2.06 19.65
C ALA A 77 0.66 3.26 19.91
N LEU A 78 1.00 4.42 19.34
CA LEU A 78 0.25 5.67 19.44
C LEU A 78 -1.07 5.63 18.66
N LEU A 79 -1.18 4.76 17.64
CA LEU A 79 -2.29 4.71 16.70
C LEU A 79 -3.12 3.43 16.84
N ARG A 80 -2.90 2.61 17.86
CA ARG A 80 -3.62 1.33 18.06
C ARG A 80 -5.15 1.46 18.18
N GLN A 81 -5.66 2.64 18.50
CA GLN A 81 -7.10 2.93 18.51
C GLN A 81 -7.67 3.29 17.12
N ARG A 82 -6.81 3.35 16.11
CA ARG A 82 -7.16 3.63 14.72
C ARG A 82 -6.96 2.40 13.88
N THR A 83 -7.83 2.24 12.89
CA THR A 83 -7.75 1.11 11.97
C THR A 83 -7.02 1.50 10.69
N VAL A 84 -6.54 0.51 9.96
CA VAL A 84 -5.96 0.70 8.63
C VAL A 84 -6.97 1.32 7.68
N GLY A 85 -8.25 0.95 7.77
CA GLY A 85 -9.33 1.57 6.99
C GLY A 85 -9.40 3.07 7.20
N GLN A 86 -9.37 3.53 8.47
CA GLN A 86 -9.39 4.95 8.78
C GLN A 86 -8.19 5.71 8.22
N LEU A 87 -7.00 5.08 8.20
CA LEU A 87 -5.81 5.67 7.58
C LEU A 87 -5.97 5.75 6.06
N VAL A 88 -6.46 4.69 5.43
CA VAL A 88 -6.73 4.63 3.99
C VAL A 88 -7.73 5.72 3.62
N ASP A 89 -8.86 5.81 4.32
CA ASP A 89 -9.89 6.81 4.07
C ASP A 89 -9.33 8.23 4.24
N LEU A 90 -8.61 8.51 5.33
CA LEU A 90 -8.00 9.81 5.59
C LEU A 90 -7.10 10.26 4.43
N LEU A 91 -6.31 9.34 3.89
CA LEU A 91 -5.36 9.64 2.81
C LEU A 91 -6.01 9.59 1.42
N ALA A 92 -7.06 8.78 1.22
CA ALA A 92 -7.82 8.69 -0.01
C ALA A 92 -8.76 9.90 -0.21
N HIS A 93 -9.27 10.49 0.87
CA HIS A 93 -10.03 11.74 0.85
C HIS A 93 -9.18 12.99 0.65
N THR A 94 -7.85 12.83 0.61
CA THR A 94 -6.98 13.91 0.12
C THR A 94 -7.02 13.86 -1.40
N GLU A 95 -8.10 14.37 -2.00
CA GLU A 95 -8.03 14.80 -3.39
C GLU A 95 -6.95 15.87 -3.47
N LEU A 96 -5.75 15.44 -3.85
CA LEU A 96 -4.74 16.32 -4.39
C LEU A 96 -5.39 16.94 -5.60
N GLY A 97 -5.97 18.13 -5.38
CA GLY A 97 -6.50 19.00 -6.41
C GLY A 97 -5.58 18.87 -7.61
N THR A 98 -6.14 18.30 -8.65
CA THR A 98 -5.51 18.15 -9.94
C THR A 98 -4.92 19.52 -10.24
N ARG A 99 -3.58 19.64 -10.20
CA ARG A 99 -2.92 20.83 -10.73
C ARG A 99 -3.15 20.75 -12.22
N ASP A 100 -4.24 21.36 -12.62
CA ASP A 100 -4.47 21.87 -13.94
C ASP A 100 -3.32 22.86 -14.21
N HIS A 101 -2.30 22.35 -14.89
CA HIS A 101 -1.30 23.16 -15.55
C HIS A 101 -1.49 22.92 -17.04
N ALA A 102 -2.31 23.81 -17.60
CA ALA A 102 -2.21 24.47 -18.91
C ALA A 102 -1.40 23.75 -20.00
#